data_AF-A0A3M1VJU5-F1
#
_entry.id   AF-A0A3M1VJU5-F1
#
_cell.length_a   1.000
_cell.length_b   1.000
_cell.length_c   1.000
_cell.angle_alpha   90.00
_cell.angle_beta   90.00
_cell.angle_gamma   90.00
#
_symmetry.space_group_name_H-M   'P 1'
#
loop_
_entity.id
_entity.type
_entity.pdbx_description
1 polymer ?
#
loop_
_entity_poly.entity_id
_entity_poly.type
_entity_poly.pdbx_seq_one_letter_code
_entity_poly.pdbx_strand_id
1 'polypeptide(L)'
;MVSVHDLRTDETTQSAMMKRFREIIRNEANSLSGAVLSSREAAAESLWLLRQPGVELATWDRRDPLTGRTHTVMQLRIPLVVMEFWKQRLTERVETRSTTLTLGAGATAIGWAVSLGLLALGDRLTLGYRRRWLIPLGLGIPLAATVTGWWHLWHTNLCGR
;
A
#
# COMPACT_ATOMS: atom_id res chain seq x y z
N MET A 1 -22.78 0.11 3.79
CA MET A 1 -23.65 -0.12 2.61
C MET A 1 -23.12 0.76 1.48
N VAL A 2 -22.90 0.20 0.30
CA VAL A 2 -22.13 0.86 -0.76
C VAL A 2 -22.87 0.72 -2.08
N SER A 3 -23.18 1.84 -2.76
CA SER A 3 -23.89 1.84 -4.04
C SER A 3 -23.24 2.78 -5.04
N VAL A 4 -22.90 2.28 -6.23
CA VAL A 4 -22.43 3.06 -7.38
C VAL A 4 -23.58 3.20 -8.37
N HIS A 5 -23.74 4.36 -9.02
CA HIS A 5 -24.82 4.64 -9.98
C HIS A 5 -24.21 5.09 -11.31
N ASP A 6 -24.56 4.47 -12.44
CA ASP A 6 -24.36 5.07 -13.77
C ASP A 6 -25.23 4.46 -14.89
N LEU A 7 -25.32 5.16 -16.02
CA LEU A 7 -26.44 5.20 -16.99
C LEU A 7 -26.21 4.47 -18.33
N ARG A 8 -25.17 3.66 -18.49
CA ARG A 8 -24.77 3.16 -19.83
C ARG A 8 -24.15 1.76 -19.78
N THR A 9 -24.48 0.89 -20.72
CA THR A 9 -24.02 -0.52 -20.79
C THR A 9 -22.88 -0.69 -21.79
N ASP A 10 -21.89 0.19 -21.77
CA ASP A 10 -20.67 0.06 -22.59
C ASP A 10 -19.53 -0.61 -21.78
N GLU A 11 -18.57 -1.30 -22.41
CA GLU A 11 -17.39 -1.90 -21.74
C GLU A 11 -16.59 -0.89 -20.90
N THR A 12 -16.60 0.37 -21.33
CA THR A 12 -16.06 1.53 -20.61
C THR A 12 -16.80 1.83 -19.30
N THR A 13 -18.05 1.41 -19.19
CA THR A 13 -18.90 1.67 -18.01
C THR A 13 -18.74 0.60 -16.95
N GLN A 14 -18.55 -0.67 -17.35
CA GLN A 14 -18.18 -1.72 -16.40
C GLN A 14 -16.82 -1.46 -15.74
N SER A 15 -15.84 -0.98 -16.51
CA SER A 15 -14.53 -0.61 -15.98
C SER A 15 -14.59 0.61 -15.05
N ALA A 16 -15.42 1.62 -15.37
CA ALA A 16 -15.67 2.77 -14.50
C ALA A 16 -16.38 2.37 -13.19
N MET A 17 -17.35 1.47 -13.27
CA MET A 17 -18.07 0.96 -12.10
C MET A 17 -17.16 0.14 -11.18
N MET A 18 -16.34 -0.74 -11.76
CA MET A 18 -15.33 -1.49 -11.02
C MET A 18 -14.29 -0.57 -10.37
N LYS A 19 -13.91 0.53 -11.03
CA LYS A 19 -13.02 1.55 -10.46
C LYS A 19 -13.63 2.21 -9.22
N ARG A 20 -14.89 2.64 -9.29
CA ARG A 20 -15.62 3.20 -8.13
C ARG A 20 -15.80 2.17 -7.01
N PHE A 21 -16.07 0.92 -7.37
CA PHE A 21 -16.18 -0.17 -6.40
C PHE A 21 -14.88 -0.37 -5.62
N ARG A 22 -13.73 -0.39 -6.30
CA ARG A 22 -12.40 -0.45 -5.66
C ARG A 22 -12.14 0.75 -4.77
N GLU A 23 -12.57 1.93 -5.19
CA GLU A 23 -12.43 3.15 -4.39
C GLU A 23 -13.24 3.07 -3.09
N ILE A 24 -14.40 2.46 -3.12
CA ILE A 24 -15.19 2.28 -1.90
C ILE A 24 -14.58 1.21 -1.00
N ILE A 25 -14.09 0.10 -1.56
CA ILE A 25 -13.32 -0.90 -0.79
C ILE A 25 -12.11 -0.24 -0.12
N ARG A 26 -11.39 0.64 -0.82
CA ARG A 26 -10.27 1.40 -0.25
C ARG A 26 -10.72 2.28 0.91
N ASN A 27 -11.84 2.99 0.77
CA ASN A 27 -12.35 3.87 1.82
C ASN A 27 -12.81 3.06 3.05
N GLU A 28 -13.46 1.90 2.83
CA GLU A 28 -13.90 1.01 3.90
C GLU A 28 -12.71 0.33 4.61
N ALA A 29 -11.68 -0.08 3.86
CA ALA A 29 -10.45 -0.60 4.45
C ALA A 29 -9.79 0.45 5.37
N ASN A 30 -9.76 1.71 4.94
CA ASN A 30 -9.24 2.81 5.73
C ASN A 30 -10.10 3.10 6.97
N SER A 31 -11.43 3.06 6.87
CA SER A 31 -12.30 3.28 8.04
C SER A 31 -12.20 2.16 9.07
N LEU A 32 -12.08 0.90 8.63
CA LEU A 32 -12.06 -0.27 9.50
C LEU A 32 -10.71 -0.50 10.20
N SER A 33 -9.61 -0.16 9.55
CA SER A 33 -8.25 -0.54 10.00
C SER A 33 -7.21 0.58 9.90
N GLY A 34 -7.56 1.74 9.34
CA GLY A 34 -6.60 2.79 9.01
C GLY A 34 -5.68 2.46 7.82
N ALA A 35 -5.93 1.35 7.12
CA ALA A 35 -5.12 0.92 5.99
C ALA A 35 -5.35 1.82 4.76
N VAL A 36 -4.30 2.55 4.35
CA VAL A 36 -4.29 3.28 3.08
C VAL A 36 -3.81 2.35 1.97
N LEU A 37 -4.77 1.77 1.25
CA LEU A 37 -4.50 0.88 0.12
C LEU A 37 -4.24 1.68 -1.17
N SER A 38 -3.18 1.30 -1.91
CA SER A 38 -2.97 1.73 -3.29
C SER A 38 -4.04 1.16 -4.22
N SER A 39 -4.19 1.74 -5.41
CA SER A 39 -5.17 1.26 -6.41
C SER A 39 -4.96 -0.22 -6.80
N ARG A 40 -3.71 -0.69 -6.79
CA ARG A 40 -3.36 -2.08 -7.09
C ARG A 40 -3.71 -3.00 -5.93
N GLU A 41 -3.41 -2.60 -4.69
CA GLU A 41 -3.79 -3.35 -3.49
C GLU A 41 -5.31 -3.42 -3.35
N ALA A 42 -6.02 -2.31 -3.58
CA ALA A 42 -7.48 -2.29 -3.58
C ALA A 42 -8.07 -3.25 -4.64
N ALA A 43 -7.43 -3.37 -5.80
CA ALA A 43 -7.83 -4.35 -6.81
C ALA A 43 -7.59 -5.80 -6.34
N ALA A 44 -6.44 -6.09 -5.74
CA ALA A 44 -6.13 -7.40 -5.19
C ALA A 44 -7.07 -7.79 -4.04
N GLU A 45 -7.37 -6.86 -3.13
CA GLU A 45 -8.30 -7.06 -2.02
C GLU A 45 -9.74 -7.24 -2.52
N SER A 46 -10.16 -6.49 -3.54
CA SER A 46 -11.47 -6.71 -4.17
C SER A 46 -11.62 -8.11 -4.77
N LEU A 47 -10.57 -8.62 -5.42
CA LEU A 47 -10.54 -9.99 -5.95
C LEU A 47 -10.51 -11.04 -4.83
N TRP A 48 -9.78 -10.75 -3.74
CA TRP A 48 -9.74 -11.65 -2.59
C TRP A 48 -11.12 -11.76 -1.93
N LEU A 49 -11.82 -10.64 -1.72
CA LEU A 49 -13.18 -10.61 -1.17
C LEU A 49 -14.16 -11.41 -2.03
N LEU A 50 -14.12 -11.24 -3.35
CA LEU A 50 -14.98 -11.97 -4.29
C LEU A 50 -14.72 -13.49 -4.31
N ARG A 51 -13.57 -13.95 -3.81
CA ARG A 51 -13.23 -15.38 -3.71
C ARG A 51 -13.67 -16.00 -2.38
N GLN A 52 -14.16 -15.21 -1.42
CA GLN A 52 -14.54 -15.72 -0.10
C GLN A 52 -15.91 -16.42 -0.14
N PRO A 53 -16.10 -17.48 0.66
CA PRO A 53 -17.38 -18.19 0.69
C PRO A 53 -18.50 -17.28 1.19
N GLY A 54 -19.64 -17.31 0.49
CA GLY A 54 -20.83 -16.52 0.84
C GLY A 54 -20.74 -15.02 0.49
N VAL A 55 -19.67 -14.58 -0.19
CA VAL A 55 -19.62 -13.25 -0.77
C VAL A 55 -20.31 -13.26 -2.13
N GLU A 56 -21.38 -12.48 -2.24
CA GLU A 56 -22.17 -12.38 -3.47
C GLU A 56 -22.10 -10.95 -4.02
N LEU A 57 -21.80 -10.85 -5.32
CA LEU A 57 -21.90 -9.60 -6.07
C LEU A 57 -23.24 -9.59 -6.81
N ALA A 58 -24.23 -8.93 -6.23
CA ALA A 58 -25.51 -8.71 -6.86
C ALA A 58 -25.45 -7.43 -7.70
N THR A 59 -25.84 -7.53 -8.97
CA THR A 59 -25.95 -6.38 -9.87
C THR A 59 -27.39 -6.32 -10.37
N TRP A 60 -28.06 -5.19 -10.20
CA TRP A 60 -29.42 -5.00 -10.71
C TRP A 60 -29.63 -3.60 -11.27
N ASP A 61 -30.49 -3.52 -12.27
CA ASP A 61 -30.83 -2.27 -12.92
C ASP A 61 -32.06 -1.64 -12.22
N ARG A 62 -31.87 -0.46 -11.65
CA ARG A 62 -32.93 0.37 -11.10
C ARG A 62 -33.27 1.48 -12.08
N ARG A 63 -34.48 1.45 -12.63
CA ARG A 63 -34.99 2.55 -13.44
C ARG A 63 -35.51 3.66 -12.53
N ASP A 64 -35.01 4.88 -12.73
CA ASP A 64 -35.51 6.06 -12.04
C ASP A 64 -36.88 6.44 -12.63
N PRO A 65 -37.97 6.41 -11.83
CA PRO A 65 -39.32 6.70 -12.32
C PRO A 65 -39.50 8.18 -12.71
N LEU A 66 -38.66 9.11 -12.25
CA LEU A 66 -38.79 10.54 -12.53
C LEU A 66 -38.07 10.96 -13.81
N THR A 67 -36.95 10.32 -14.14
CA THR A 67 -36.12 10.68 -15.29
C THR A 67 -36.17 9.65 -16.43
N GLY A 68 -36.78 8.49 -16.20
CA GLY A 68 -36.88 7.38 -17.17
C GLY A 68 -35.56 6.63 -17.40
N ARG A 69 -34.50 7.05 -16.70
CA ARG A 69 -33.12 6.59 -16.83
C ARG A 69 -32.87 5.27 -16.08
N THR A 70 -32.07 4.38 -16.65
CA THR A 70 -31.72 3.09 -16.03
C THR A 70 -30.36 3.18 -15.35
N HIS A 71 -30.33 2.92 -14.04
CA HIS A 71 -29.10 2.91 -13.25
C HIS A 71 -28.74 1.49 -12.85
N THR A 72 -27.54 1.05 -13.19
CA THR A 72 -27.03 -0.23 -12.69
C THR A 72 -26.50 -0.03 -11.27
N VAL A 73 -26.96 -0.84 -10.32
CA VAL A 73 -26.54 -0.83 -8.92
C VAL A 73 -25.77 -2.13 -8.66
N MET A 74 -24.53 -2.00 -8.19
CA MET A 74 -23.74 -3.11 -7.66
C MET A 74 -23.81 -3.12 -6.14
N GLN A 75 -24.20 -4.26 -5.56
CA GLN A 75 -24.14 -4.52 -4.13
C GLN A 75 -23.25 -5.74 -3.87
N LEU A 76 -22.26 -5.56 -3.00
CA LEU A 76 -21.47 -6.66 -2.47
C LEU A 76 -22.05 -7.04 -1.10
N ARG A 77 -22.53 -8.28 -0.99
CA ARG A 77 -22.97 -8.85 0.28
C ARG A 77 -21.81 -9.62 0.89
N ILE A 78 -21.31 -9.15 2.03
CA ILE A 78 -20.19 -9.76 2.74
C ILE A 78 -20.72 -10.35 4.05
N PRO A 79 -20.54 -11.66 4.30
CA PRO A 79 -20.84 -12.27 5.60
C PRO A 79 -20.01 -11.65 6.72
N LEU A 80 -20.57 -11.54 7.93
CA LEU A 80 -19.88 -10.93 9.07
C LEU A 80 -18.52 -11.61 9.36
N VAL A 81 -18.47 -12.94 9.26
CA VAL A 81 -17.26 -13.74 9.45
C VAL A 81 -16.15 -13.31 8.49
N VAL A 82 -16.48 -13.12 7.20
CA VAL A 82 -15.51 -12.69 6.19
C VAL A 82 -15.03 -11.26 6.47
N MET A 83 -15.92 -10.39 6.95
CA MET A 83 -15.57 -9.03 7.32
C MET A 83 -14.57 -8.98 8.48
N GLU A 84 -14.73 -9.82 9.50
CA GLU A 84 -13.81 -9.91 10.63
C GLU A 84 -12.42 -10.40 10.19
N PHE A 85 -12.37 -11.47 9.39
CA PHE A 85 -11.10 -11.95 8.81
C PHE A 85 -10.43 -10.89 7.95
N TRP A 86 -11.21 -10.16 7.15
CA TRP A 86 -10.69 -9.09 6.32
C TRP A 86 -10.11 -7.95 7.15
N LYS A 87 -10.81 -7.53 8.21
CA LYS A 87 -10.31 -6.51 9.14
C LYS A 87 -9.01 -6.94 9.81
N GLN A 88 -8.93 -8.17 10.31
CA GLN A 88 -7.71 -8.68 10.94
C GLN A 88 -6.54 -8.68 9.95
N ARG A 89 -6.76 -9.20 8.74
CA ARG A 89 -5.77 -9.21 7.66
C ARG A 89 -5.27 -7.81 7.29
N LEU A 90 -6.17 -6.82 7.23
CA LEU A 90 -5.78 -5.43 6.95
C LEU A 90 -4.97 -4.84 8.09
N THR A 91 -5.34 -5.12 9.34
CA THR A 91 -4.65 -4.62 10.53
C THR A 91 -3.23 -5.18 10.62
N GLU A 92 -3.06 -6.49 10.41
CA GLU A 92 -1.74 -7.15 10.38
C GLU A 92 -0.83 -6.56 9.29
N ARG A 93 -1.39 -6.20 8.12
CA ARG A 93 -0.64 -5.54 7.05
C ARG A 93 -0.16 -4.14 7.45
N VAL A 94 -1.01 -3.35 8.09
CA VAL A 94 -0.65 -1.99 8.55
C VAL A 94 0.47 -2.08 9.59
N GLU A 95 0.32 -2.98 10.57
CA GLU A 95 1.31 -3.17 11.64
C GLU A 95 2.65 -3.69 11.11
N THR A 96 2.62 -4.61 10.15
CA THR A 96 3.84 -5.10 9.50
C THR A 96 4.56 -3.96 8.77
N ARG A 97 3.80 -3.11 8.07
CA ARG A 97 4.36 -1.97 7.32
C ARG A 97 4.96 -0.91 8.24
N SER A 98 4.28 -0.55 9.33
CA SER A 98 4.79 0.44 10.30
C SER A 98 6.03 -0.09 11.03
N THR A 99 6.01 -1.35 11.44
CA THR A 99 7.16 -2.02 12.08
C THR A 99 8.35 -2.10 11.14
N THR A 100 8.13 -2.45 9.87
CA THR A 100 9.21 -2.53 8.87
C THR A 100 9.84 -1.16 8.60
N LEU A 101 9.04 -0.10 8.53
CA LEU A 101 9.53 1.27 8.34
C LEU A 101 10.34 1.77 9.54
N THR A 102 9.87 1.52 10.77
CA THR A 102 10.56 1.93 12.00
C THR A 102 11.87 1.17 12.20
N LEU A 103 11.88 -0.15 11.98
CA LEU A 103 13.10 -0.95 12.01
C LEU A 103 14.07 -0.54 10.90
N GLY A 104 13.58 -0.27 9.68
CA GLY A 104 14.41 0.20 8.57
C GLY A 104 15.06 1.57 8.84
N ALA A 105 14.30 2.50 9.43
CA ALA A 105 14.83 3.80 9.86
C ALA A 105 15.85 3.66 10.99
N GLY A 106 15.57 2.83 11.99
CA GLY A 106 16.50 2.54 13.09
C GLY A 106 17.80 1.92 12.61
N ALA A 107 17.74 0.91 11.74
CA ALA A 107 18.90 0.28 11.13
C ALA A 107 19.72 1.27 10.28
N THR A 108 19.05 2.16 9.53
CA THR A 108 19.72 3.23 8.77
C THR A 108 20.48 4.17 9.70
N ALA A 109 19.84 4.63 10.78
CA ALA A 109 20.47 5.54 11.75
C ALA A 109 21.70 4.91 12.42
N ILE A 110 21.60 3.63 12.83
CA ILE A 110 22.73 2.88 13.40
C ILE A 110 23.85 2.73 12.36
N GLY A 111 23.52 2.37 11.12
CA GLY A 111 24.48 2.25 10.03
C GLY A 111 25.27 3.54 9.79
N TRP A 112 24.59 4.69 9.77
CA TRP A 112 25.22 6.01 9.65
C TRP A 112 26.10 6.34 10.86
N ALA A 113 25.65 6.05 12.08
CA ALA A 113 26.45 6.26 13.28
C ALA A 113 27.75 5.43 13.25
N VAL A 114 27.68 4.18 12.80
CA VAL A 114 28.85 3.31 12.62
C VAL A 114 29.78 3.86 11.52
N SER A 115 29.25 4.27 10.37
CA SER A 115 30.06 4.83 9.28
C SER A 115 30.78 6.11 9.69
N LEU A 116 30.11 7.02 10.39
CA LEU A 116 30.72 8.25 10.91
C LEU A 116 31.75 7.94 12.01
N GLY A 117 31.48 6.97 12.87
CA GLY A 117 32.43 6.50 13.88
C GLY A 117 33.71 5.95 13.25
N LEU A 118 33.57 5.10 12.22
CA LEU A 118 34.71 4.56 11.47
C LEU A 118 35.50 5.65 10.74
N LEU A 119 34.82 6.64 10.16
CA LEU A 119 35.46 7.80 9.55
C LEU A 119 36.27 8.61 10.58
N ALA A 120 35.70 8.89 11.75
CA ALA A 120 36.38 9.61 12.82
C ALA A 120 37.60 8.84 13.34
N LEU A 121 37.48 7.51 13.49
CA LEU A 121 38.61 6.65 13.86
C LEU A 121 39.70 6.65 12.78
N GLY A 122 39.30 6.55 11.50
CA GLY A 122 40.20 6.58 10.35
C GLY A 122 40.92 7.92 10.20
N ASP A 123 40.27 9.04 10.47
CA ASP A 123 40.88 10.37 10.45
C ASP A 123 41.96 10.49 11.55
N ARG A 124 41.67 9.97 12.75
CA ARG A 124 42.66 9.91 13.86
C ARG A 124 43.85 9.03 13.52
N LEU A 125 43.63 7.86 12.93
CA LEU A 125 44.72 6.90 12.60
C LEU A 125 45.58 7.36 11.43
N THR A 126 45.03 8.11 10.48
CA THR A 126 45.75 8.55 9.27
C THR A 126 46.35 9.95 9.36
N LEU A 127 46.21 10.63 10.52
CA LEU A 127 46.71 11.99 10.77
C LEU A 127 46.29 12.99 9.66
N GLY A 128 45.15 12.75 9.02
CA GLY A 128 44.60 13.60 7.94
C GLY A 128 45.24 13.45 6.55
N TYR A 129 46.27 12.61 6.36
CA TYR A 129 47.03 12.55 5.08
C TYR A 129 46.20 11.99 3.90
N ARG A 130 45.15 11.20 4.19
CA ARG A 130 44.28 10.56 3.16
C ARG A 130 42.83 11.05 3.16
N ARG A 131 42.54 12.20 3.79
CA ARG A 131 41.19 12.76 3.92
C ARG A 131 40.41 12.86 2.61
N ARG A 132 41.10 13.21 1.52
CA ARG A 132 40.51 13.44 0.19
C ARG A 132 39.81 12.22 -0.40
N TRP A 133 40.26 11.01 -0.05
CA TRP A 133 39.68 9.74 -0.54
C TRP A 133 38.82 9.03 0.52
N LEU A 134 39.13 9.22 1.81
CA LEU A 134 38.38 8.60 2.91
C LEU A 134 36.96 9.18 3.04
N ILE A 135 36.81 10.50 2.93
CA ILE A 135 35.50 11.17 3.06
C ILE A 135 34.51 10.70 1.98
N PRO A 136 34.82 10.73 0.66
CA PRO A 136 33.87 10.30 -0.35
C PRO A 136 33.56 8.80 -0.29
N LEU A 137 34.51 7.94 0.11
CA LEU A 137 34.23 6.51 0.29
C LEU A 137 33.38 6.24 1.53
N GLY A 138 33.74 6.85 2.67
CA GLY A 138 33.05 6.63 3.94
C GLY A 138 31.65 7.24 4.00
N LEU A 139 31.36 8.25 3.17
CA LEU A 139 30.00 8.77 2.99
C LEU A 139 29.29 8.13 1.79
N GLY A 140 30.00 7.87 0.69
CA GLY A 140 29.41 7.35 -0.54
C GLY A 140 28.86 5.92 -0.38
N ILE A 141 29.58 5.04 0.33
CA ILE A 141 29.14 3.66 0.56
C ILE A 141 27.84 3.61 1.40
N PRO A 142 27.74 4.23 2.59
CA PRO A 142 26.50 4.19 3.36
C PRO A 142 25.36 4.93 2.66
N LEU A 143 25.63 5.98 1.89
CA LEU A 143 24.62 6.70 1.14
C LEU A 143 24.06 5.83 0.00
N ALA A 144 24.92 5.15 -0.76
CA ALA A 144 24.49 4.17 -1.76
C ALA A 144 23.70 3.02 -1.12
N ALA A 145 24.20 2.44 -0.02
CA ALA A 145 23.51 1.36 0.71
C ALA A 145 22.14 1.80 1.24
N THR A 146 22.03 3.04 1.74
CA THR A 146 20.76 3.64 2.17
C THR A 146 19.80 3.75 0.98
N VAL A 147 20.23 4.38 -0.11
CA VAL A 147 19.39 4.57 -1.30
C VAL A 147 18.92 3.22 -1.86
N THR A 148 19.82 2.25 -2.03
CA THR A 148 19.47 0.92 -2.55
C THR A 148 18.57 0.15 -1.58
N GLY A 149 18.81 0.24 -0.27
CA GLY A 149 17.99 -0.41 0.76
C GLY A 149 16.57 0.13 0.78
N TRP A 150 16.40 1.46 0.77
CA TRP A 150 15.08 2.11 0.72
C TRP A 150 14.39 1.89 -0.63
N TRP A 151 15.14 1.87 -1.74
CA TRP A 151 14.59 1.52 -3.05
C TRP A 151 14.01 0.10 -3.07
N HIS A 152 14.75 -0.87 -2.52
CA HIS A 152 14.29 -2.25 -2.43
C HIS A 152 13.05 -2.37 -1.51
N LEU A 153 13.07 -1.69 -0.36
CA LEU A 153 11.95 -1.68 0.59
C LEU A 153 10.71 -1.00 -0.02
N TRP A 154 10.89 0.06 -0.80
CA TRP A 154 9.82 0.69 -1.57
C TRP A 154 9.26 -0.26 -2.62
N HIS A 155 10.11 -0.89 -3.42
CA HIS A 155 9.64 -1.75 -4.50
C HIS A 155 8.92 -3.01 -3.98
N THR A 156 9.36 -3.56 -2.85
CA THR A 156 8.72 -4.72 -2.21
C THR A 156 7.42 -4.37 -1.50
N ASN A 157 7.35 -3.23 -0.80
CA ASN A 157 6.16 -2.88 -0.01
C ASN A 157 5.11 -2.02 -0.75
N LEU A 158 5.49 -1.30 -1.81
CA LEU A 158 4.58 -0.39 -2.55
C LEU A 158 4.29 -0.84 -3.98
N CYS A 159 5.19 -1.62 -4.61
CA CYS A 159 5.04 -2.07 -5.99
C CYS A 159 4.91 -3.59 -6.16
N GLY A 160 5.12 -4.40 -5.12
CA GLY A 160 5.40 -5.83 -5.30
C GLY A 160 4.82 -6.79 -4.27
N ARG A 161 3.54 -7.13 -4.40
CA ARG A 161 3.02 -8.50 -4.69
C ARG A 161 1.50 -8.48 -4.72
#